data_AF-A0A8T7GJT0-F1
#
_entry.id   AF-A0A8T7GJT0-F1
#
_cell.length_a   1.000
_cell.length_b   1.000
_cell.length_c   1.000
_cell.angle_alpha   90.00
_cell.angle_beta   90.00
_cell.angle_gamma   90.00
#
_symmetry.space_group_name_H-M   'P 1'
#
loop_
_entity.id
_entity.type
_entity.pdbx_description
1 polymer ?
#
loop_
_entity_poly.entity_id
_entity_poly.type
_entity_poly.pdbx_seq_one_letter_code
_entity_poly.pdbx_strand_id
1 'polypeptide(L)'
;MMAEKDENEEKVNVILKEKKLRGSGGYVIAKISDGEQKLGNLGGPELFLAGIGKIDKNRILKYYCNKCEKEYKDSPKLDYNNPNEDVGEGVILIEKGEYKCQICSGIIAQYRKFDSDNVIKKEANNTKIELKKEKQNVESVEKLKNSVLTKNSYLPINSLIGMPVYNDEAMLVGNIFEIGLKKSELGIININFKIKKSDDENLEITEIIWEKISKIGDIVLVKTEQGKSDSNKCPSCNFENENNANYCEECGNKLK
;
A
#
# COMPACT_ATOMS: atom_id res chain seq x y z
N MET A 1 41.40 35.77 -17.56
CA MET A 1 40.95 35.36 -16.21
C MET A 1 39.83 34.37 -16.40
N MET A 2 40.20 33.09 -16.40
CA MET A 2 39.27 31.97 -16.28
C MET A 2 38.86 31.90 -14.81
N ALA A 3 37.56 31.84 -14.54
CA ALA A 3 37.04 31.50 -13.22
C ALA A 3 36.26 30.20 -13.38
N GLU A 4 36.89 29.14 -12.92
CA GLU A 4 36.34 27.83 -12.65
C GLU A 4 35.12 27.99 -11.72
N LYS A 5 34.01 27.33 -12.04
CA LYS A 5 32.95 27.06 -11.10
C LYS A 5 32.87 25.55 -10.97
N ASP A 6 33.48 25.06 -9.90
CA ASP A 6 33.30 23.72 -9.38
C ASP A 6 31.81 23.52 -9.03
N GLU A 7 31.12 22.73 -9.84
CA GLU A 7 29.83 22.14 -9.46
C GLU A 7 30.12 21.00 -8.49
N ASN A 8 29.93 21.32 -7.21
CA ASN A 8 30.08 20.42 -6.09
C ASN A 8 28.95 19.38 -6.13
N GLU A 9 29.20 18.28 -6.85
CA GLU A 9 28.32 17.11 -6.92
C GLU A 9 28.37 16.40 -5.55
N GLU A 10 27.37 16.66 -4.72
CA GLU A 10 27.15 15.97 -3.45
C GLU A 10 26.86 14.49 -3.73
N LYS A 11 27.93 13.69 -3.81
CA LYS A 11 27.86 12.24 -3.93
C LYS A 11 27.31 11.68 -2.63
N VAL A 12 25.99 11.61 -2.56
CA VAL A 12 25.30 10.68 -1.67
C VAL A 12 25.92 9.31 -1.94
N ASN A 13 26.71 8.80 -0.99
CA ASN A 13 27.30 7.47 -1.09
C ASN A 13 26.16 6.44 -1.00
N VAL A 14 25.54 6.16 -2.15
CA VAL A 14 24.50 5.14 -2.26
C VAL A 14 25.17 3.80 -2.04
N ILE A 15 24.90 3.18 -0.88
CA ILE A 15 25.42 1.85 -0.56
C ILE A 15 24.76 0.85 -1.50
N LEU A 16 25.57 0.22 -2.37
CA LEU A 16 25.10 -0.81 -3.28
C LEU A 16 25.41 -2.20 -2.72
N LYS A 17 24.41 -3.09 -2.76
CA LYS A 17 24.49 -4.48 -2.30
C LYS A 17 24.26 -5.43 -3.45
N GLU A 18 25.02 -6.52 -3.49
CA GLU A 18 24.81 -7.59 -4.46
C GLU A 18 23.51 -8.34 -4.15
N LYS A 19 22.63 -8.44 -5.14
CA LYS A 19 21.33 -9.11 -5.02
C LYS A 19 21.01 -9.91 -6.27
N LYS A 20 20.27 -10.99 -6.07
CA LYS A 20 19.70 -11.82 -7.13
C LYS A 20 18.33 -11.30 -7.52
N LEU A 21 18.19 -10.98 -8.80
CA LEU A 21 16.99 -10.42 -9.39
C LEU A 21 16.42 -11.39 -10.42
N ARG A 22 15.24 -11.90 -10.14
CA ARG A 22 14.54 -12.88 -10.98
C ARG A 22 13.86 -12.23 -12.17
N GLY A 23 13.84 -12.97 -13.27
CA GLY A 23 13.00 -12.72 -14.44
C GLY A 23 12.37 -14.02 -14.92
N SER A 24 11.46 -13.93 -15.88
CA SER A 24 10.74 -15.10 -16.40
C SER A 24 11.65 -16.10 -17.14
N GLY A 25 12.75 -15.64 -17.74
CA GLY A 25 13.69 -16.47 -18.50
C GLY A 25 15.04 -16.67 -17.82
N GLY A 26 15.18 -16.30 -16.56
CA GLY A 26 16.42 -16.47 -15.81
C GLY A 26 16.55 -15.54 -14.62
N TYR A 27 17.77 -15.14 -14.31
CA TYR A 27 18.04 -14.14 -13.28
C TYR A 27 19.31 -13.37 -13.59
N VAL A 28 19.47 -12.21 -12.98
CA VAL A 28 20.74 -11.47 -12.94
C VAL A 28 21.18 -11.31 -11.50
N ILE A 29 22.50 -11.17 -11.32
CA ILE A 29 23.10 -10.77 -10.07
C ILE A 29 23.66 -9.37 -10.29
N ALA A 30 23.18 -8.40 -9.53
CA ALA A 30 23.52 -6.99 -9.72
C ALA A 30 23.68 -6.26 -8.39
N LYS A 31 24.44 -5.17 -8.42
CA LYS A 31 24.61 -4.24 -7.31
C LYS A 31 23.46 -3.24 -7.30
N ILE A 32 22.59 -3.32 -6.29
CA ILE A 32 21.41 -2.47 -6.15
C ILE A 32 21.41 -1.68 -4.83
N SER A 33 20.78 -0.52 -4.84
CA SER A 33 20.51 0.30 -3.66
C SER A 33 19.34 -0.25 -2.85
N ASP A 34 19.20 0.21 -1.60
CA ASP A 34 18.05 -0.14 -0.76
C ASP A 34 16.72 0.39 -1.35
N GLY A 35 16.75 1.49 -2.12
CA GLY A 35 15.57 2.01 -2.82
C GLY A 35 15.11 1.09 -3.94
N GLU A 36 16.04 0.65 -4.80
CA GLU A 36 15.76 -0.34 -5.84
C GLU A 36 15.35 -1.69 -5.25
N GLN A 37 15.92 -2.10 -4.12
CA GLN A 37 15.52 -3.33 -3.44
C GLN A 37 14.03 -3.29 -3.03
N LYS A 38 13.52 -2.14 -2.58
CA LYS A 38 12.09 -1.97 -2.27
C LYS A 38 11.23 -2.12 -3.52
N LEU A 39 11.64 -1.53 -4.64
CA LEU A 39 10.92 -1.62 -5.92
C LEU A 39 10.89 -3.07 -6.46
N GLY A 40 11.97 -3.82 -6.27
CA GLY A 40 12.04 -5.22 -6.69
C GLY A 40 11.27 -6.21 -5.82
N ASN A 41 10.83 -5.81 -4.62
CA ASN A 41 10.08 -6.66 -3.71
C ASN A 41 8.58 -6.61 -4.04
N LEU A 42 8.06 -7.68 -4.63
CA LEU A 42 6.65 -7.80 -5.02
C LEU A 42 5.82 -8.57 -3.97
N GLY A 43 6.22 -8.54 -2.70
CA GLY A 43 5.51 -9.21 -1.59
C GLY A 43 5.99 -10.63 -1.27
N GLY A 44 7.15 -11.04 -1.82
CA GLY A 44 7.76 -12.34 -1.59
C GLY A 44 9.23 -12.25 -1.16
N PRO A 45 9.89 -13.38 -0.89
CA PRO A 45 11.31 -13.41 -0.52
C PRO A 45 12.25 -13.12 -1.69
N GLU A 46 11.77 -13.26 -2.93
CA GLU A 46 12.56 -13.01 -4.15
C GLU A 46 12.40 -11.56 -4.64
N LEU A 47 13.48 -11.03 -5.20
CA LEU A 47 13.49 -9.72 -5.86
C LEU A 47 13.33 -9.91 -7.36
N PHE A 48 12.54 -9.05 -8.00
CA PHE A 48 12.21 -9.13 -9.41
C PHE A 48 12.76 -7.95 -10.19
N LEU A 49 13.34 -8.25 -11.34
CA LEU A 49 13.89 -7.24 -12.23
C LEU A 49 12.81 -6.34 -12.85
N ALA A 50 11.60 -6.88 -13.00
CA ALA A 50 10.45 -6.15 -13.52
C ALA A 50 10.06 -4.94 -12.66
N GLY A 51 10.18 -5.06 -11.33
CA GLY A 51 9.91 -3.95 -10.41
C GLY A 51 11.03 -2.92 -10.33
N ILE A 52 12.29 -3.35 -10.48
CA ILE A 52 13.45 -2.45 -10.43
C ILE A 52 13.60 -1.64 -11.72
N GLY A 53 13.39 -2.26 -12.88
CA GLY A 53 13.53 -1.60 -14.17
C GLY A 53 14.93 -1.69 -14.78
N LYS A 54 15.37 -0.58 -15.36
CA LYS A 54 16.67 -0.46 -16.04
C LYS A 54 17.81 -0.36 -15.02
N ILE A 55 18.80 -1.22 -15.15
CA ILE A 55 20.01 -1.26 -14.32
C ILE A 55 21.22 -1.05 -15.24
N ASP A 56 22.15 -0.19 -14.83
CA ASP A 56 23.38 0.04 -15.59
C ASP A 56 24.17 -1.26 -15.80
N LYS A 57 24.71 -1.42 -17.01
CA LYS A 57 25.48 -2.59 -17.41
C LYS A 57 26.61 -2.91 -16.43
N ASN A 58 27.28 -1.87 -15.91
CA ASN A 58 28.43 -1.99 -15.00
C ASN A 58 28.05 -2.48 -13.60
N ARG A 59 26.77 -2.40 -13.24
CA ARG A 59 26.24 -2.85 -11.95
C ARG A 59 25.81 -4.31 -12.02
N ILE A 60 25.62 -4.87 -13.20
CA ILE A 60 25.29 -6.28 -13.41
C ILE A 60 26.59 -7.09 -13.45
N LEU A 61 26.71 -8.05 -12.54
CA LEU A 61 27.92 -8.86 -12.36
C LEU A 61 27.87 -10.15 -13.18
N LYS A 62 26.69 -10.74 -13.30
CA LYS A 62 26.45 -11.97 -14.05
C LYS A 62 24.96 -12.18 -14.30
N TYR A 63 24.63 -13.02 -15.28
CA TYR A 63 23.26 -13.50 -15.50
C TYR A 63 23.22 -14.99 -15.77
N TYR A 64 22.09 -15.60 -15.45
CA TYR A 64 21.76 -16.97 -15.82
C TYR A 64 20.61 -16.96 -16.82
N CYS A 65 20.73 -17.77 -17.87
CA CYS A 65 19.69 -17.95 -18.87
C CYS A 65 19.08 -19.34 -18.76
N ASN A 66 17.77 -19.42 -18.59
CA ASN A 66 17.04 -20.70 -18.53
C ASN A 66 17.14 -21.47 -19.85
N LYS A 67 17.13 -20.79 -21.01
CA LYS A 67 17.25 -21.46 -22.31
C LYS A 67 18.63 -22.08 -22.56
N CYS A 68 19.68 -21.46 -22.04
CA CYS A 68 21.04 -22.01 -22.15
C CYS A 68 21.42 -22.91 -20.97
N GLU A 69 20.58 -22.92 -19.93
CA GLU A 69 20.84 -23.53 -18.63
C GLU A 69 22.22 -23.17 -18.03
N LYS A 70 22.69 -21.94 -18.31
CA LYS A 70 24.08 -21.53 -18.05
C LYS A 70 24.17 -20.11 -17.49
N GLU A 71 25.16 -19.91 -16.62
CA GLU A 71 25.56 -18.62 -16.08
C GLU A 71 26.68 -17.98 -16.91
N TYR A 72 26.61 -16.67 -17.10
CA TYR A 72 27.56 -15.84 -17.85
C TYR A 72 28.01 -14.67 -16.98
N LYS A 73 29.32 -14.38 -16.98
CA LYS A 73 29.97 -13.34 -16.14
C LYS A 73 29.86 -11.91 -16.66
N ASP A 74 29.00 -11.69 -17.65
CA ASP A 74 28.81 -10.41 -18.30
C ASP A 74 27.39 -9.91 -18.05
N SER A 75 27.03 -8.72 -18.55
CA SER A 75 25.64 -8.26 -18.51
C SER A 75 24.83 -8.82 -19.69
N PRO A 76 23.54 -9.17 -19.52
CA PRO A 76 22.67 -9.45 -20.66
C PRO A 76 22.55 -8.21 -21.56
N LYS A 77 22.21 -8.43 -22.84
CA LYS A 77 21.94 -7.36 -23.79
C LYS A 77 20.62 -6.68 -23.40
N LEU A 78 20.60 -5.36 -23.31
CA LEU A 78 19.39 -4.60 -23.03
C LEU A 78 18.88 -3.96 -24.33
N ASP A 79 17.68 -4.36 -24.76
CA ASP A 79 16.92 -3.68 -25.81
C ASP A 79 15.78 -2.90 -25.13
N TYR A 80 15.67 -1.59 -25.35
CA TYR A 80 14.62 -0.77 -24.74
C TYR A 80 14.07 0.26 -25.74
N ASN A 81 12.82 0.67 -25.53
CA ASN A 81 12.20 1.75 -26.28
C ASN A 81 11.33 2.61 -25.36
N ASN A 82 11.03 3.82 -25.84
CA ASN A 82 10.23 4.81 -25.12
C ASN A 82 8.92 5.03 -25.86
N PRO A 83 7.90 4.18 -25.64
CA PRO A 83 6.70 4.20 -26.47
C PRO A 83 5.80 5.42 -26.21
N ASN A 84 5.83 6.00 -25.00
CA ASN A 84 4.90 7.06 -24.58
C ASN A 84 3.43 6.68 -24.85
N GLU A 85 3.08 5.45 -24.51
CA GLU A 85 1.78 4.82 -24.78
C GLU A 85 0.85 4.99 -23.58
N ASP A 86 -0.36 5.51 -23.77
CA ASP A 86 -1.39 5.52 -22.72
C ASP A 86 -1.97 4.11 -22.58
N VAL A 87 -1.78 3.50 -21.42
CA VAL A 87 -2.22 2.12 -21.15
C VAL A 87 -3.56 2.07 -20.40
N GLY A 88 -4.24 3.22 -20.25
CA GLY A 88 -5.50 3.35 -19.53
C GLY A 88 -5.36 4.12 -18.21
N GLU A 89 -6.47 4.67 -17.74
CA GLU A 89 -6.59 5.38 -16.45
C GLU A 89 -5.57 6.54 -16.28
N GLY A 90 -5.14 7.13 -17.40
CA GLY A 90 -4.18 8.22 -17.41
C GLY A 90 -2.72 7.79 -17.18
N VAL A 91 -2.46 6.49 -17.01
CA VAL A 91 -1.14 5.91 -16.85
C VAL A 91 -0.43 5.82 -18.21
N ILE A 92 0.74 6.45 -18.32
CA ILE A 92 1.53 6.45 -19.55
C ILE A 92 2.72 5.52 -19.37
N LEU A 93 2.88 4.54 -20.25
CA LEU A 93 4.07 3.72 -20.39
C LEU A 93 5.14 4.52 -21.13
N ILE A 94 6.16 5.00 -20.40
CA ILE A 94 7.21 5.86 -20.94
C ILE A 94 8.45 5.09 -21.38
N GLU A 95 8.69 3.91 -20.82
CA GLU A 95 9.80 3.05 -21.22
C GLU A 95 9.39 1.59 -21.03
N LYS A 96 9.77 0.74 -21.99
CA LYS A 96 9.75 -0.72 -21.81
C LYS A 96 11.05 -1.29 -22.34
N GLY A 97 11.56 -2.33 -21.68
CA GLY A 97 12.79 -2.97 -22.11
C GLY A 97 12.84 -4.45 -21.80
N GLU A 98 13.70 -5.12 -22.56
CA GLU A 98 13.94 -6.55 -22.52
C GLU A 98 15.43 -6.80 -22.30
N TYR A 99 15.74 -7.55 -21.25
CA TYR A 99 17.08 -8.10 -21.05
C TYR A 99 17.15 -9.44 -21.77
N LYS A 100 18.05 -9.56 -22.74
CA LYS A 100 18.24 -10.73 -23.59
C LYS A 100 19.60 -11.37 -23.34
N CYS A 101 19.60 -12.70 -23.36
CA CYS A 101 20.83 -13.48 -23.37
C CYS A 101 21.67 -13.10 -24.59
N GLN A 102 22.97 -12.85 -24.39
CA GLN A 102 23.87 -12.48 -25.49
C GLN A 102 24.15 -13.66 -26.44
N ILE A 103 23.95 -14.89 -25.97
CA ILE A 103 24.29 -16.11 -26.73
C ILE A 103 23.09 -16.60 -27.56
N CYS A 104 21.92 -16.77 -26.93
CA CYS A 104 20.75 -17.34 -27.59
C CYS A 104 19.65 -16.31 -27.91
N SER A 105 19.84 -15.03 -27.57
CA SER A 105 18.83 -13.96 -27.69
C SER A 105 17.53 -14.22 -26.92
N GLY A 106 17.49 -15.22 -26.04
CA GLY A 106 16.35 -15.50 -25.17
C GLY A 106 16.12 -14.37 -24.17
N ILE A 107 14.85 -13.99 -23.97
CA ILE A 107 14.46 -12.98 -22.99
C ILE A 107 14.70 -13.54 -21.59
N ILE A 108 15.51 -12.85 -20.79
CA ILE A 108 15.77 -13.12 -19.38
C ILE A 108 14.69 -12.46 -18.52
N ALA A 109 14.37 -11.21 -18.83
CA ALA A 109 13.39 -10.42 -18.10
C ALA A 109 12.86 -9.28 -18.97
N GLN A 110 11.68 -8.80 -18.62
CA GLN A 110 11.11 -7.57 -19.17
C GLN A 110 10.83 -6.60 -18.02
N TYR A 111 10.91 -5.31 -18.30
CA TYR A 111 10.49 -4.27 -17.38
C TYR A 111 9.69 -3.18 -18.10
N ARG A 112 8.95 -2.42 -17.31
CA ARG A 112 8.13 -1.29 -17.74
C ARG A 112 8.35 -0.15 -16.77
N LYS A 113 8.43 1.07 -17.28
CA LYS A 113 8.46 2.31 -16.51
C LYS A 113 7.27 3.15 -16.91
N PHE A 114 6.49 3.55 -15.92
CA PHE A 114 5.35 4.41 -16.10
C PHE A 114 5.68 5.84 -15.72
N ASP A 115 5.00 6.79 -16.35
CA ASP A 115 5.10 8.19 -16.00
C ASP A 115 4.55 8.41 -14.58
N SER A 116 5.45 8.79 -13.68
CA SER A 116 5.09 9.11 -12.29
C SER A 116 4.54 10.53 -12.16
N ASP A 117 4.74 11.39 -13.17
CA ASP A 117 4.42 12.82 -13.11
C ASP A 117 3.01 13.13 -13.67
N ASN A 118 2.46 12.27 -14.53
CA ASN A 118 1.13 12.46 -15.13
C ASN A 118 -0.05 12.03 -14.26
N VAL A 119 0.19 11.26 -13.19
CA VAL A 119 -0.86 10.93 -12.19
C VAL A 119 -1.42 12.21 -11.54
N ILE A 120 -0.63 13.29 -11.50
CA ILE A 120 -1.02 14.56 -10.87
C ILE A 120 -1.83 15.47 -11.81
N LYS A 121 -1.85 15.24 -13.13
CA LYS A 121 -2.36 16.21 -14.13
C LYS A 121 -3.67 15.82 -14.83
N LYS A 122 -4.17 14.60 -14.67
CA LYS A 122 -5.32 14.07 -15.45
C LYS A 122 -6.64 13.92 -14.69
N GLU A 123 -6.80 14.48 -13.50
CA GLU A 123 -8.10 14.48 -12.79
C GLU A 123 -9.11 15.52 -13.29
N ALA A 124 -8.73 16.39 -14.24
CA ALA A 124 -9.60 17.49 -14.65
C ALA A 124 -10.66 17.12 -15.71
N ASN A 125 -10.48 16.09 -16.55
CA ASN A 125 -11.38 15.90 -17.70
C ASN A 125 -11.58 14.43 -18.07
N ASN A 126 -12.66 13.82 -17.54
CA ASN A 126 -13.69 13.09 -18.32
C ASN A 126 -14.37 12.00 -17.48
N THR A 127 -15.41 12.42 -16.77
CA THR A 127 -16.48 11.58 -16.22
C THR A 127 -17.34 11.03 -17.36
N LYS A 128 -17.26 9.73 -17.66
CA LYS A 128 -18.43 8.86 -17.92
C LYS A 128 -18.00 7.40 -18.08
N ILE A 129 -18.33 6.55 -17.11
CA ILE A 129 -18.33 5.09 -17.30
C ILE A 129 -19.73 4.60 -16.93
N GLU A 130 -20.39 3.98 -17.91
CA GLU A 130 -21.62 3.20 -17.73
C GLU A 130 -21.27 1.80 -17.21
N LEU A 131 -22.00 1.37 -16.19
CA LEU A 131 -21.91 0.04 -15.59
C LEU A 131 -22.56 -1.02 -16.47
N LYS A 132 -21.90 -2.18 -16.61
CA LYS A 132 -22.58 -3.47 -16.77
C LYS A 132 -21.95 -4.52 -15.85
N LYS A 133 -22.84 -5.23 -15.16
CA LYS A 133 -22.65 -6.25 -14.11
C LYS A 133 -22.58 -7.66 -14.73
N GLU A 134 -21.90 -8.59 -14.04
CA GLU A 134 -22.39 -9.90 -13.56
C GLU A 134 -21.21 -10.67 -12.88
N LYS A 135 -21.27 -10.97 -11.56
CA LYS A 135 -21.67 -12.24 -10.86
C LYS A 135 -20.82 -13.47 -11.28
N GLN A 136 -20.33 -14.39 -10.46
CA GLN A 136 -20.30 -14.75 -9.03
C GLN A 136 -19.32 -15.96 -8.93
N ASN A 137 -18.60 -16.18 -7.82
CA ASN A 137 -18.71 -17.43 -7.03
C ASN A 137 -17.95 -17.34 -5.69
N VAL A 138 -18.57 -17.89 -4.65
CA VAL A 138 -18.19 -17.88 -3.24
C VAL A 138 -17.92 -19.33 -2.84
N GLU A 139 -16.76 -19.64 -2.24
CA GLU A 139 -16.72 -20.65 -1.18
C GLU A 139 -15.38 -20.68 -0.43
N SER A 140 -15.49 -20.94 0.89
CA SER A 140 -14.43 -21.36 1.83
C SER A 140 -13.76 -20.26 2.67
N VAL A 141 -14.49 -19.76 3.68
CA VAL A 141 -13.88 -19.12 4.86
C VAL A 141 -14.44 -19.76 6.13
N GLU A 142 -13.80 -20.85 6.57
CA GLU A 142 -13.81 -21.25 7.98
C GLU A 142 -12.48 -21.93 8.31
N LYS A 143 -11.53 -21.16 8.85
CA LYS A 143 -10.76 -21.50 10.07
C LYS A 143 -9.69 -20.46 10.34
N LEU A 144 -9.47 -20.26 11.64
CA LEU A 144 -8.48 -19.42 12.32
C LEU A 144 -8.91 -17.96 12.59
N LYS A 145 -9.94 -17.80 13.43
CA LYS A 145 -10.00 -16.67 14.36
C LYS A 145 -9.58 -17.19 15.74
N ASN A 146 -8.35 -16.87 16.12
CA ASN A 146 -7.91 -16.64 17.49
C ASN A 146 -6.42 -16.29 17.45
N SER A 147 -6.12 -15.01 17.23
CA SER A 147 -4.81 -14.45 17.55
C SER A 147 -5.03 -13.26 18.48
N VAL A 148 -4.78 -13.50 19.77
CA VAL A 148 -4.71 -12.48 20.81
C VAL A 148 -3.72 -11.40 20.36
N LEU A 149 -4.23 -10.19 20.14
CA LEU A 149 -3.45 -9.01 19.79
C LEU A 149 -2.62 -8.55 20.99
N THR A 150 -1.32 -8.86 20.97
CA THR A 150 -0.36 -8.27 21.89
C THR A 150 -0.06 -6.82 21.47
N LYS A 151 0.07 -5.92 22.46
CA LYS A 151 0.47 -4.52 22.25
C LYS A 151 1.79 -4.50 21.44
N ASN A 152 1.76 -3.84 20.27
CA ASN A 152 2.81 -3.66 19.26
C ASN A 152 2.87 -4.66 18.07
N SER A 153 1.83 -5.46 17.83
CA SER A 153 1.75 -6.24 16.58
C SER A 153 1.43 -5.36 15.36
N TYR A 154 2.21 -5.51 14.27
CA TYR A 154 1.88 -4.91 12.97
C TYR A 154 0.75 -5.71 12.31
N LEU A 155 -0.38 -5.06 12.06
CA LEU A 155 -1.51 -5.64 11.35
C LEU A 155 -1.56 -5.10 9.91
N PRO A 156 -1.58 -5.98 8.89
CA PRO A 156 -1.79 -5.52 7.52
C PRO A 156 -3.21 -4.95 7.38
N ILE A 157 -3.33 -3.83 6.65
CA ILE A 157 -4.59 -3.08 6.54
C ILE A 157 -5.77 -3.92 6.01
N ASN A 158 -5.48 -4.88 5.12
CA ASN A 158 -6.48 -5.78 4.55
C ASN A 158 -7.10 -6.71 5.61
N SER A 159 -6.43 -6.95 6.74
CA SER A 159 -7.00 -7.74 7.86
C SER A 159 -8.16 -7.02 8.55
N LEU A 160 -8.36 -5.73 8.30
CA LEU A 160 -9.49 -4.99 8.86
C LEU A 160 -10.81 -5.28 8.12
N ILE A 161 -10.75 -5.82 6.90
CA ILE A 161 -11.96 -6.16 6.13
C ILE A 161 -12.73 -7.28 6.85
N GLY A 162 -14.03 -7.08 7.02
CA GLY A 162 -14.93 -7.98 7.73
C GLY A 162 -14.95 -7.80 9.25
N MET A 163 -14.16 -6.88 9.81
CA MET A 163 -14.25 -6.56 11.23
C MET A 163 -15.54 -5.79 11.54
N PRO A 164 -16.22 -6.10 12.66
CA PRO A 164 -17.39 -5.36 13.09
C PRO A 164 -16.99 -4.00 13.65
N VAL A 165 -17.76 -2.98 13.29
CA VAL A 165 -17.57 -1.59 13.69
C VAL A 165 -18.69 -1.18 14.64
N TYR A 166 -18.32 -0.66 15.80
CA TYR A 166 -19.25 -0.13 16.79
C TYR A 166 -18.99 1.35 17.02
N ASN A 167 -20.05 2.10 17.30
CA ASN A 167 -19.93 3.48 17.76
C ASN A 167 -19.64 3.54 19.27
N ASP A 168 -19.52 4.75 19.80
CA ASP A 168 -19.35 5.06 21.23
C ASP A 168 -20.52 4.61 22.11
N GLU A 169 -21.72 4.48 21.53
CA GLU A 169 -22.92 3.94 22.20
C GLU A 169 -22.96 2.40 22.20
N ALA A 170 -21.88 1.74 21.77
CA ALA A 170 -21.79 0.28 21.59
C ALA A 170 -22.81 -0.31 20.60
N MET A 171 -23.37 0.51 19.71
CA MET A 171 -24.27 0.09 18.64
C MET A 171 -23.48 -0.37 17.42
N LEU A 172 -23.90 -1.49 16.81
CA LEU A 172 -23.27 -2.00 15.59
C LEU A 172 -23.58 -1.08 14.41
N VAL A 173 -22.53 -0.48 13.85
CA VAL A 173 -22.59 0.33 12.62
C VAL A 173 -22.61 -0.60 11.39
N GLY A 174 -21.88 -1.70 11.46
CA GLY A 174 -21.81 -2.73 10.41
C GLY A 174 -20.45 -3.38 10.36
N ASN A 175 -20.12 -4.01 9.22
CA ASN A 175 -18.80 -4.62 9.01
C ASN A 175 -18.01 -3.81 7.98
N ILE A 176 -16.69 -3.70 8.18
CA ILE A 176 -15.81 -3.09 7.17
C ILE A 176 -15.91 -3.92 5.89
N PHE A 177 -16.36 -3.28 4.82
CA PHE A 177 -16.50 -3.92 3.51
C PHE A 177 -15.33 -3.55 2.58
N GLU A 178 -14.85 -2.32 2.65
CA GLU A 178 -13.79 -1.81 1.78
C GLU A 178 -12.97 -0.74 2.53
N ILE A 179 -11.70 -0.63 2.18
CA ILE A 179 -10.78 0.38 2.68
C ILE A 179 -10.14 1.02 1.47
N GLY A 180 -10.12 2.34 1.41
CA GLY A 180 -9.64 3.07 0.24
C GLY A 180 -9.07 4.43 0.60
N LEU A 181 -8.55 5.11 -0.42
CA LEU A 181 -8.11 6.48 -0.33
C LEU A 181 -9.20 7.39 -0.90
N LYS A 182 -9.55 8.46 -0.20
CA LYS A 182 -10.50 9.48 -0.65
C LYS A 182 -9.83 10.84 -0.66
N LYS A 183 -9.82 11.48 -1.82
CA LYS A 183 -9.35 12.86 -1.98
C LYS A 183 -10.44 13.80 -1.45
N SER A 184 -10.09 14.65 -0.50
CA SER A 184 -10.93 15.74 -0.01
C SER A 184 -10.99 16.90 -1.02
N GLU A 185 -11.93 17.83 -0.83
CA GLU A 185 -12.07 19.03 -1.68
C GLU A 185 -10.79 19.90 -1.71
N LEU A 186 -10.00 19.85 -0.63
CA LEU A 186 -8.70 20.55 -0.51
C LEU A 186 -7.54 19.77 -1.16
N GLY A 187 -7.82 18.64 -1.80
CA GLY A 187 -6.82 17.79 -2.45
C GLY A 187 -6.04 16.88 -1.52
N ILE A 188 -6.34 16.89 -0.21
CA ILE A 188 -5.71 16.00 0.77
C ILE A 188 -6.28 14.60 0.63
N ILE A 189 -5.41 13.59 0.56
CA ILE A 189 -5.79 12.18 0.46
C ILE A 189 -5.92 11.59 1.87
N ASN A 190 -7.11 11.10 2.22
CA ASN A 190 -7.40 10.45 3.49
C ASN A 190 -7.71 8.97 3.30
N ILE A 191 -7.38 8.14 4.30
CA ILE A 191 -7.83 6.75 4.34
C ILE A 191 -9.29 6.75 4.82
N ASN A 192 -10.16 6.09 4.06
CA ASN A 192 -11.57 5.94 4.34
C ASN A 192 -11.97 4.47 4.37
N PHE A 193 -12.92 4.16 5.23
CA PHE A 193 -13.57 2.87 5.37
C PHE A 193 -14.99 2.95 4.83
N LYS A 194 -15.41 1.96 4.04
CA LYS A 194 -16.82 1.72 3.74
C LYS A 194 -17.32 0.59 4.64
N ILE A 195 -18.39 0.87 5.34
CA ILE A 195 -19.03 -0.06 6.26
C ILE A 195 -20.36 -0.46 5.65
N LYS A 196 -20.60 -1.77 5.61
CA LYS A 196 -21.84 -2.35 5.14
C LYS A 196 -22.63 -2.87 6.34
N LYS A 197 -23.88 -2.45 6.45
CA LYS A 197 -24.84 -3.04 7.39
C LYS A 197 -25.40 -4.33 6.77
N SER A 198 -25.39 -5.43 7.53
CA SER A 198 -25.68 -6.76 7.00
C SER A 198 -27.18 -7.07 6.89
N ASP A 199 -28.03 -6.28 7.54
CA ASP A 199 -29.40 -6.69 7.89
C ASP A 199 -30.51 -6.10 7.00
N ASP A 200 -30.17 -5.30 5.98
CA ASP A 200 -31.18 -4.70 5.09
C ASP A 200 -31.01 -5.16 3.63
N GLU A 201 -32.13 -5.48 2.98
CA GLU A 201 -32.19 -5.69 1.52
C GLU A 201 -31.71 -4.45 0.74
N ASN A 202 -31.66 -3.30 1.40
CA ASN A 202 -31.01 -2.08 0.95
C ASN A 202 -29.56 -2.04 1.44
N LEU A 203 -28.62 -2.00 0.49
CA LEU A 203 -27.19 -1.81 0.75
C LEU A 203 -26.94 -0.40 1.31
N GLU A 204 -27.10 -0.22 2.62
CA GLU A 204 -26.65 0.98 3.32
C GLU A 204 -25.13 0.91 3.48
N ILE A 205 -24.42 1.80 2.77
CA ILE A 205 -22.97 1.95 2.85
C ILE A 205 -22.67 3.25 3.59
N THR A 206 -22.02 3.12 4.75
CA THR A 206 -21.55 4.27 5.53
C THR A 206 -20.05 4.46 5.30
N GLU A 207 -19.63 5.70 5.04
CA GLU A 207 -18.21 6.05 4.90
C GLU A 207 -17.67 6.69 6.18
N ILE A 208 -16.51 6.22 6.65
CA ILE A 208 -15.84 6.73 7.85
C ILE A 208 -14.37 7.04 7.54
N ILE A 209 -13.93 8.23 7.92
CA ILE A 209 -12.53 8.67 7.78
C ILE A 209 -11.70 8.01 8.88
N TRP A 210 -10.46 7.62 8.58
CA TRP A 210 -9.55 6.98 9.53
C TRP A 210 -9.40 7.71 10.86
N GLU A 211 -9.41 9.05 10.85
CA GLU A 211 -9.31 9.88 12.06
C GLU A 211 -10.43 9.64 13.07
N LYS A 212 -11.60 9.15 12.62
CA LYS A 212 -12.73 8.80 13.50
C LYS A 212 -12.55 7.43 14.17
N ILE A 213 -11.57 6.63 13.77
CA ILE A 213 -11.28 5.34 14.37
C ILE A 213 -10.58 5.56 15.72
N SER A 214 -11.23 5.17 16.81
CA SER A 214 -10.67 5.29 18.15
C SER A 214 -9.75 4.13 18.51
N LYS A 215 -10.10 2.91 18.11
CA LYS A 215 -9.40 1.69 18.50
C LYS A 215 -9.63 0.58 17.49
N ILE A 216 -8.58 -0.21 17.25
CA ILE A 216 -8.60 -1.42 16.43
C ILE A 216 -8.09 -2.56 17.31
N GLY A 217 -8.93 -3.58 17.49
CA GLY A 217 -8.63 -4.80 18.25
C GLY A 217 -9.28 -6.01 17.59
N ASP A 218 -10.08 -6.77 18.33
CA ASP A 218 -11.00 -7.77 17.75
C ASP A 218 -12.21 -7.11 17.05
N ILE A 219 -12.50 -5.87 17.46
CA ILE A 219 -13.53 -5.00 16.93
C ILE A 219 -12.93 -3.63 16.58
N VAL A 220 -13.64 -2.85 15.77
CA VAL A 220 -13.28 -1.46 15.46
C VAL A 220 -14.25 -0.51 16.15
N LEU A 221 -13.71 0.50 16.84
CA LEU A 221 -14.50 1.54 17.50
C LEU A 221 -14.39 2.86 16.77
N VAL A 222 -15.52 3.51 16.49
CA VAL A 222 -15.59 4.82 15.86
C VAL A 222 -16.14 5.87 16.82
N LYS A 223 -15.60 7.08 16.75
CA LYS A 223 -16.13 8.24 17.49
C LYS A 223 -17.21 8.89 16.65
N THR A 224 -18.41 8.98 17.20
CA THR A 224 -19.47 9.80 16.63
C THR A 224 -19.28 11.20 17.17
N GLU A 225 -19.24 12.20 16.29
CA GLU A 225 -19.25 13.60 16.74
C GLU A 225 -20.67 13.95 17.18
N GLN A 226 -21.09 13.44 18.33
CA GLN A 226 -22.13 14.10 19.10
C GLN A 226 -21.51 15.38 19.65
N GLY A 227 -22.19 16.49 19.36
CA GLY A 227 -21.75 17.81 19.73
C GLY A 227 -21.27 17.84 21.18
N LYS A 228 -20.10 18.43 21.38
CA LYS A 228 -19.65 18.84 22.72
C LYS A 228 -20.76 19.68 23.34
N SER A 229 -21.57 19.05 24.19
CA SER A 229 -22.34 19.72 25.21
C SER A 229 -21.36 19.99 26.35
N ASP A 230 -21.16 21.26 26.63
CA ASP A 230 -20.21 21.77 27.61
C ASP A 230 -20.45 21.19 29.01
N SER A 231 -19.57 20.25 29.40
CA SER A 231 -19.14 19.87 30.77
C SER A 231 -20.17 19.63 31.89
N ASN A 232 -20.19 18.41 32.44
CA ASN A 232 -20.25 18.15 33.89
C ASN A 232 -19.45 16.87 34.18
N LYS A 233 -18.53 16.93 35.12
CA LYS A 233 -17.15 16.57 34.80
C LYS A 233 -16.75 15.22 35.41
N CYS A 234 -15.98 14.38 34.70
CA CYS A 234 -14.66 13.75 35.01
C CYS A 234 -13.63 14.20 33.95
N PRO A 235 -13.04 15.40 34.07
CA PRO A 235 -11.70 15.74 33.57
C PRO A 235 -10.67 15.76 34.70
N SER A 236 -11.00 15.07 35.78
CA SER A 236 -10.04 14.58 36.74
C SER A 236 -10.48 13.19 37.21
N CYS A 237 -11.72 12.86 37.54
CA CYS A 237 -12.12 12.71 38.94
C CYS A 237 -12.28 14.03 39.69
N ASN A 238 -12.52 15.05 38.88
CA ASN A 238 -13.55 15.99 39.20
C ASN A 238 -14.76 15.43 38.48
N PHE A 239 -15.47 14.49 39.14
CA PHE A 239 -16.16 13.27 38.67
C PHE A 239 -17.71 13.35 38.57
N GLU A 240 -18.35 12.60 37.66
CA GLU A 240 -19.82 12.46 37.62
C GLU A 240 -20.26 11.07 37.12
N ASN A 241 -20.70 10.21 38.05
CA ASN A 241 -21.32 8.91 37.77
C ASN A 241 -22.66 8.77 38.51
N GLU A 242 -23.40 7.71 38.17
CA GLU A 242 -24.59 7.27 38.90
C GLU A 242 -24.34 7.08 40.41
N ASN A 243 -25.37 7.37 41.22
CA ASN A 243 -25.32 7.48 42.69
C ASN A 243 -24.74 6.27 43.45
N ASN A 244 -24.58 5.11 42.80
CA ASN A 244 -24.07 3.87 43.38
C ASN A 244 -22.78 3.32 42.76
N ALA A 245 -22.11 4.06 41.89
CA ALA A 245 -20.82 3.63 41.35
C ALA A 245 -19.75 3.49 42.46
N ASN A 246 -19.05 2.36 42.49
CA ASN A 246 -17.91 2.13 43.39
C ASN A 246 -16.59 2.68 42.82
N TYR A 247 -16.54 2.84 41.49
CA TYR A 247 -15.36 3.27 40.75
C TYR A 247 -15.75 4.27 39.69
N CYS A 248 -14.80 5.16 39.38
CA CYS A 248 -14.96 6.16 38.36
C CYS A 248 -15.01 5.51 36.97
N GLU A 249 -16.09 5.74 36.23
CA GLU A 249 -16.29 5.13 34.90
C GLU A 249 -15.26 5.64 33.89
N GLU A 250 -14.81 6.88 34.06
CA GLU A 250 -13.89 7.55 33.13
C GLU A 250 -12.39 7.32 33.45
N CYS A 251 -11.96 7.27 34.71
CA CYS A 251 -10.54 7.12 35.09
C CYS A 251 -10.23 5.96 36.06
N GLY A 252 -11.23 5.19 36.48
CA GLY A 252 -11.04 3.96 37.27
C GLY A 252 -10.71 4.18 38.75
N ASN A 253 -10.62 5.44 39.21
CA ASN A 253 -10.34 5.75 40.61
C ASN A 253 -11.47 5.23 41.52
N LYS A 254 -11.11 4.68 42.68
CA LYS A 254 -12.09 4.19 43.65
C LYS A 254 -12.82 5.36 44.32
N LEU A 255 -14.14 5.34 44.29
CA LEU A 255 -15.01 6.43 44.79
C LEU A 255 -15.58 6.13 46.19
N LYS A 256 -15.75 4.85 46.50
CA LYS A 256 -16.21 4.30 47.79
C LYS A 256 -15.28 3.17 48.19
#